data_AF-A0A964ISZ0-F1
#
_entry.id   AF-A0A964ISZ0-F1
#
_cell.length_a   1.000
_cell.length_b   1.000
_cell.length_c   1.000
_cell.angle_alpha   90.00
_cell.angle_beta   90.00
_cell.angle_gamma   90.00
#
_symmetry.space_group_name_H-M   'P 1'
#
loop_
_entity.id
_entity.type
_entity.pdbx_description
1 polymer ?
#
loop_
_entity_poly.entity_id
_entity_poly.type
_entity_poly.pdbx_seq_one_letter_code
_entity_poly.pdbx_strand_id
1 'polypeptide(L)'
;MPRPLPHRAMAVALTAWIALAGASGAFAQEVKVLGTFGKWIAQTYKENGQPVCFMSAKPGTTEGIVKARGEVLIMVTHRPAEQAFDVLSVVAGYQYQPDSDAGLTVNGTRFNLFTNGERAWARDAQTDKTIVQLLINSNAATVRGISSRGTVTTDIFPLSGFTAAHKSISDTCKKL
;
A
#
# COMPACT_ATOMS: atom_id res chain seq x y z
N MET A 1 -39.07 54.02 -26.78
CA MET A 1 -39.29 53.51 -28.16
C MET A 1 -38.54 54.44 -29.12
N PRO A 2 -38.02 54.06 -30.32
CA PRO A 2 -37.57 52.78 -30.93
C PRO A 2 -36.13 52.84 -31.56
N ARG A 3 -35.58 51.65 -31.94
CA ARG A 3 -34.66 51.22 -33.08
C ARG A 3 -33.54 52.14 -33.68
N PRO A 4 -32.59 51.64 -34.51
CA PRO A 4 -31.63 50.52 -34.43
C PRO A 4 -30.18 50.88 -34.95
N LEU A 5 -29.34 49.85 -35.11
CA LEU A 5 -27.88 49.70 -35.41
C LEU A 5 -27.27 50.49 -36.61
N PRO A 6 -25.92 50.56 -36.73
CA PRO A 6 -25.27 49.61 -37.63
C PRO A 6 -23.95 49.00 -37.12
N HIS A 7 -23.72 47.76 -37.57
CA HIS A 7 -22.52 46.96 -37.38
C HIS A 7 -21.27 47.64 -37.96
N ARG A 8 -20.19 47.63 -37.20
CA ARG A 8 -18.83 47.73 -37.73
C ARG A 8 -18.03 46.51 -37.27
N ALA A 9 -17.75 45.67 -38.25
CA ALA A 9 -16.76 44.62 -38.17
C ALA A 9 -15.41 45.22 -37.74
N MET A 10 -14.73 44.58 -36.78
CA MET A 10 -13.30 44.77 -36.61
C MET A 10 -12.60 43.42 -36.70
N ALA A 11 -11.57 43.45 -37.54
CA ALA A 11 -10.77 42.37 -38.05
C ALA A 11 -10.22 41.42 -36.98
N VAL A 12 -10.23 40.15 -37.37
CA VAL A 12 -9.49 39.03 -36.79
C VAL A 12 -8.00 39.38 -36.75
N ALA A 13 -7.42 39.48 -35.55
CA ALA A 13 -5.97 39.43 -35.36
C ALA A 13 -5.61 38.02 -34.86
N LEU A 14 -5.07 37.20 -35.77
CA LEU A 14 -4.52 35.88 -35.49
C LEU A 14 -3.25 36.00 -34.63
N THR A 15 -3.35 35.73 -33.34
CA THR A 15 -2.21 35.24 -32.56
C THR A 15 -2.43 33.76 -32.30
N ALA A 16 -1.82 32.92 -33.13
CA ALA A 16 -1.78 31.48 -32.93
C ALA A 16 -0.90 31.17 -31.71
N TRP A 17 -1.53 31.04 -30.54
CA TRP A 17 -0.90 30.44 -29.37
C TRP A 17 -0.81 28.95 -29.63
N ILE A 18 0.36 28.48 -30.05
CA ILE A 18 0.71 27.06 -30.06
C ILE A 18 0.78 26.64 -28.58
N ALA A 19 -0.34 26.11 -28.07
CA ALA A 19 -0.36 25.42 -26.81
C ALA A 19 0.50 24.16 -26.98
N LEU A 20 1.74 24.21 -26.49
CA LEU A 20 2.60 23.05 -26.36
C LEU A 20 1.95 22.14 -25.31
N ALA A 21 1.07 21.25 -25.76
CA ALA A 21 0.54 20.17 -24.95
C ALA A 21 1.72 19.24 -24.61
N GLY A 22 2.38 19.53 -23.49
CA GLY A 22 3.36 18.63 -22.90
C GLY A 22 2.67 17.31 -22.63
N ALA A 23 2.98 16.30 -23.44
CA ALA A 23 2.63 14.93 -23.13
C ALA A 23 3.41 14.55 -21.87
N SER A 24 2.75 14.68 -20.72
CA SER A 24 3.21 14.08 -19.46
C SER A 24 3.18 12.58 -19.66
N GLY A 25 4.27 12.02 -20.20
CA GLY A 25 4.46 10.58 -20.25
C GLY A 25 4.39 10.06 -18.83
N ALA A 26 3.35 9.28 -18.53
CA ALA A 26 3.29 8.52 -17.30
C ALA A 26 4.41 7.47 -17.38
N PHE A 27 5.55 7.74 -16.74
CA PHE A 27 6.60 6.74 -16.59
C PHE A 27 6.04 5.63 -15.71
N ALA A 28 5.78 4.47 -16.31
CA ALA A 28 5.46 3.27 -15.56
C ALA A 28 6.63 2.95 -14.62
N GLN A 29 6.38 2.94 -13.32
CA GLN A 29 7.38 2.51 -12.34
C GLN A 29 7.62 1.01 -12.54
N GLU A 30 8.80 0.65 -13.06
CA GLU A 30 9.19 -0.74 -13.23
C GLU A 30 9.44 -1.38 -11.86
N VAL A 31 8.57 -2.29 -11.45
CA VAL A 31 8.71 -3.08 -10.22
C VAL A 31 9.60 -4.29 -10.51
N LYS A 32 10.77 -4.34 -9.87
CA LYS A 32 11.71 -5.46 -9.95
C LYS A 32 11.43 -6.46 -8.83
N VAL A 33 11.34 -7.75 -9.17
CA VAL A 33 11.31 -8.84 -8.18
C VAL A 33 12.73 -9.13 -7.69
N LEU A 34 12.92 -9.14 -6.37
CA LEU A 34 14.17 -9.48 -5.70
C LEU A 34 14.26 -10.97 -5.37
N GLY A 35 13.11 -11.60 -5.14
CA GLY A 35 12.99 -13.04 -4.93
C GLY A 35 11.63 -13.45 -4.41
N THR A 36 11.37 -14.76 -4.46
CA THR A 36 10.19 -15.40 -3.86
C THR A 36 10.67 -16.38 -2.80
N PHE A 37 10.18 -16.22 -1.57
CA PHE A 37 10.59 -16.96 -0.39
C PHE A 37 9.35 -17.58 0.25
N GLY A 38 9.04 -18.81 -0.12
CA GLY A 38 7.79 -19.45 0.28
C GLY A 38 6.59 -18.69 -0.28
N LYS A 39 5.76 -18.12 0.59
CA LYS A 39 4.60 -17.29 0.20
C LYS A 39 4.92 -15.79 0.08
N TRP A 40 6.13 -15.38 0.45
CA TRP A 40 6.55 -13.99 0.45
C TRP A 40 7.25 -13.63 -0.85
N ILE A 41 6.86 -12.51 -1.46
CA ILE A 41 7.53 -11.97 -2.65
C ILE A 41 8.20 -10.67 -2.22
N ALA A 42 9.52 -10.59 -2.41
CA ALA A 42 10.32 -9.38 -2.18
C ALA A 42 10.48 -8.63 -3.50
N GLN A 43 10.24 -7.32 -3.48
CA GLN A 43 10.20 -6.46 -4.65
C GLN A 43 10.83 -5.11 -4.35
N THR A 44 11.25 -4.40 -5.39
CA THR A 44 11.71 -3.02 -5.30
C THR A 44 11.30 -2.23 -6.54
N TYR A 45 11.14 -0.93 -6.38
CA TYR A 45 11.00 0.02 -7.47
C TYR A 45 11.72 1.32 -7.09
N LYS A 46 11.81 2.25 -8.02
CA LYS A 46 12.30 3.60 -7.73
C LYS A 46 11.14 4.59 -7.68
N GLU A 47 11.07 5.34 -6.59
CA GLU A 47 10.23 6.50 -6.43
C GLU A 47 11.11 7.74 -6.42
N ASN A 48 10.92 8.64 -7.40
CA ASN A 48 11.77 9.84 -7.56
C ASN A 48 13.29 9.52 -7.58
N GLY A 49 13.66 8.40 -8.20
CA GLY A 49 15.04 7.91 -8.28
C GLY A 49 15.56 7.20 -7.02
N GLN A 50 14.82 7.23 -5.91
CA GLN A 50 15.17 6.59 -4.65
C GLN A 50 14.55 5.19 -4.55
N PRO A 51 15.25 4.20 -3.97
CA PRO A 51 14.71 2.85 -3.86
C PRO A 51 13.56 2.81 -2.85
N VAL A 52 12.50 2.08 -3.19
CA VAL A 52 11.50 1.59 -2.25
C VAL A 52 11.53 0.07 -2.34
N CYS A 53 11.69 -0.62 -1.21
CA CYS A 53 11.76 -2.07 -1.15
C CYS A 53 10.61 -2.58 -0.29
N PHE A 54 9.85 -3.54 -0.78
CA PHE A 54 8.69 -4.06 -0.07
C PHE A 54 8.58 -5.56 -0.27
N MET A 55 8.00 -6.22 0.72
CA MET A 55 7.65 -7.63 0.63
C MET A 55 6.18 -7.79 0.95
N SER A 56 5.53 -8.76 0.31
CA SER A 56 4.12 -9.05 0.57
C SER A 56 3.81 -10.54 0.53
N ALA A 57 2.75 -10.93 1.22
CA ALA A 57 2.18 -12.27 1.16
C ALA A 57 0.65 -12.21 1.23
N LYS A 58 0.02 -13.19 0.58
CA LYS A 58 -1.42 -13.48 0.70
C LYS A 58 -1.69 -14.35 1.92
N PRO A 59 -2.90 -14.32 2.51
CA PRO A 59 -3.24 -15.25 3.57
C PRO A 59 -3.25 -16.68 3.02
N GLY A 60 -2.87 -17.64 3.88
CA GLY A 60 -3.03 -19.06 3.60
C GLY A 60 -4.46 -19.54 3.86
N THR A 61 -5.12 -18.90 4.83
CA THR A 61 -6.50 -19.20 5.22
C THR A 61 -7.24 -17.89 5.48
N THR A 62 -8.50 -17.85 5.06
CA THR A 62 -9.42 -16.73 5.30
C THR A 62 -10.73 -17.27 5.83
N GLU A 63 -11.22 -16.68 6.92
CA GLU A 63 -12.56 -16.87 7.45
C GLU A 63 -13.38 -15.59 7.28
N GLY A 64 -14.70 -15.76 7.09
CA GLY A 64 -15.61 -14.67 6.77
C GLY A 64 -15.75 -14.45 5.27
N ILE A 65 -16.99 -14.36 4.79
CA ILE A 65 -17.30 -14.24 3.36
C ILE A 65 -17.67 -12.81 3.04
N VAL A 66 -16.81 -12.12 2.29
CA VAL A 66 -17.10 -10.79 1.74
C VAL A 66 -17.28 -10.92 0.23
N LYS A 67 -18.47 -10.58 -0.27
CA LYS A 67 -18.76 -10.61 -1.71
C LYS A 67 -17.84 -9.64 -2.45
N ALA A 68 -17.22 -10.14 -3.53
CA ALA A 68 -16.28 -9.41 -4.39
C ALA A 68 -15.11 -8.79 -3.61
N ARG A 69 -14.57 -9.53 -2.63
CA ARG A 69 -13.36 -9.13 -1.90
C ARG A 69 -12.19 -9.03 -2.87
N GLY A 70 -11.50 -7.89 -2.85
CA GLY A 70 -10.28 -7.65 -3.58
C GLY A 70 -9.09 -8.42 -3.00
N GLU A 71 -7.90 -8.01 -3.41
CA GLU A 71 -6.67 -8.65 -2.96
C GLU A 71 -6.41 -8.40 -1.46
N VAL A 72 -5.96 -9.44 -0.76
CA VAL A 72 -5.62 -9.39 0.67
C VAL A 72 -4.12 -9.61 0.81
N LEU A 73 -3.43 -8.63 1.39
CA LEU A 73 -1.97 -8.65 1.53
C LEU A 73 -1.56 -8.19 2.93
N ILE A 74 -0.59 -8.88 3.52
CA ILE A 74 0.27 -8.31 4.56
C ILE A 74 1.56 -7.85 3.90
N MET A 75 2.09 -6.70 4.31
CA MET A 75 3.24 -6.07 3.68
C MET A 75 4.20 -5.49 4.72
N VAL A 76 5.50 -5.50 4.38
CA VAL A 76 6.55 -4.74 5.07
C VAL A 76 7.30 -3.92 4.04
N THR A 77 7.47 -2.62 4.30
CA THR A 77 8.07 -1.67 3.36
C THR A 77 9.22 -0.89 3.98
N HIS A 78 10.28 -0.69 3.20
CA HIS A 78 11.40 0.21 3.47
C HIS A 78 11.42 1.35 2.45
N ARG A 79 11.48 2.58 2.94
CA ARG A 79 11.61 3.84 2.19
C ARG A 79 12.79 4.63 2.75
N PRO A 80 14.04 4.31 2.37
CA PRO A 80 15.24 4.95 2.91
C PRO A 80 15.26 6.48 2.77
N ALA A 81 14.71 7.02 1.68
CA ALA A 81 14.60 8.46 1.46
C ALA A 81 13.75 9.19 2.51
N GLU A 82 12.81 8.48 3.13
CA GLU A 82 11.92 8.97 4.19
C GLU A 82 12.40 8.52 5.59
N GLN A 83 13.54 7.81 5.68
CA GLN A 83 14.01 7.15 6.89
C GLN A 83 12.98 6.20 7.53
N ALA A 84 12.03 5.68 6.72
CA ALA A 84 10.98 4.78 7.18
C ALA A 84 11.37 3.33 6.84
N PHE A 85 11.48 2.49 7.86
CA PHE A 85 11.84 1.08 7.74
C PHE A 85 10.89 0.23 8.56
N ASP A 86 10.71 -1.02 8.15
CA ASP A 86 9.82 -2.00 8.78
C ASP A 86 8.35 -1.57 8.79
N VAL A 87 7.93 -0.65 7.92
CA VAL A 87 6.55 -0.15 7.90
C VAL A 87 5.60 -1.30 7.56
N LEU A 88 4.82 -1.74 8.54
CA LEU A 88 3.83 -2.79 8.40
C LEU A 88 2.54 -2.21 7.83
N SER A 89 1.96 -2.90 6.87
CA SER A 89 0.57 -2.64 6.51
C SER A 89 -0.18 -3.90 6.09
N VAL A 90 -1.50 -3.84 6.18
CA VAL A 90 -2.41 -4.90 5.73
C VAL A 90 -3.47 -4.32 4.80
N VAL A 91 -3.58 -4.82 3.59
CA VAL A 91 -4.69 -4.57 2.67
C VAL A 91 -5.74 -5.65 2.86
N ALA A 92 -6.98 -5.27 3.19
CA ALA A 92 -8.05 -6.21 3.46
C ALA A 92 -8.86 -6.63 2.22
N GLY A 93 -8.68 -5.98 1.07
CA GLY A 93 -9.50 -6.21 -0.12
C GLY A 93 -10.95 -5.75 0.05
N TYR A 94 -11.20 -4.88 1.02
CA TYR A 94 -12.46 -4.18 1.23
C TYR A 94 -12.19 -2.90 2.03
N GLN A 95 -13.11 -1.94 1.97
CA GLN A 95 -13.10 -0.77 2.86
C GLN A 95 -13.38 -1.22 4.29
N TYR A 96 -12.51 -0.90 5.24
CA TYR A 96 -12.72 -1.14 6.66
C TYR A 96 -13.95 -0.36 7.17
N GLN A 97 -14.53 -0.83 8.27
CA GLN A 97 -15.55 -0.08 8.98
C GLN A 97 -14.95 1.25 9.49
N PRO A 98 -15.62 2.39 9.26
CA PRO A 98 -15.19 3.65 9.84
C PRO A 98 -15.02 3.55 11.36
N ASP A 99 -14.04 4.28 11.89
CA ASP A 99 -13.74 4.36 13.33
C ASP A 99 -13.46 2.99 13.99
N SER A 100 -12.97 2.02 13.22
CA SER A 100 -12.59 0.69 13.70
C SER A 100 -11.09 0.42 13.50
N ASP A 101 -10.51 -0.35 14.42
CA ASP A 101 -9.16 -0.88 14.26
C ASP A 101 -9.20 -2.31 13.70
N ALA A 102 -8.18 -2.67 12.92
CA ALA A 102 -7.90 -4.07 12.60
C ALA A 102 -7.05 -4.68 13.73
N GLY A 103 -7.31 -5.93 14.11
CA GLY A 103 -6.52 -6.63 15.11
C GLY A 103 -5.47 -7.51 14.46
N LEU A 104 -4.18 -7.28 14.73
CA LEU A 104 -3.11 -8.21 14.40
C LEU A 104 -2.75 -9.05 15.62
N THR A 105 -2.61 -10.36 15.45
CA THR A 105 -2.10 -11.26 16.49
C THR A 105 -0.91 -12.05 15.94
N VAL A 106 0.21 -12.02 16.66
CA VAL A 106 1.41 -12.80 16.34
C VAL A 106 1.97 -13.36 17.65
N ASN A 107 2.20 -14.68 17.69
CA ASN A 107 2.68 -15.38 18.89
C ASN A 107 1.91 -15.02 20.17
N GLY A 108 0.57 -14.95 20.10
CA GLY A 108 -0.31 -14.58 21.22
C GLY A 108 -0.32 -13.10 21.59
N THR A 109 0.58 -12.27 21.05
CA THR A 109 0.59 -10.82 21.27
C THR A 109 -0.36 -10.14 20.29
N ARG A 110 -1.20 -9.24 20.80
CA ARG A 110 -2.19 -8.51 20.01
C ARG A 110 -1.79 -7.04 19.83
N PHE A 111 -1.97 -6.55 18.60
CA PHE A 111 -1.79 -5.15 18.22
C PHE A 111 -3.07 -4.64 17.56
N ASN A 112 -3.42 -3.39 17.85
CA ASN A 112 -4.51 -2.69 17.17
C ASN A 112 -3.92 -1.79 16.08
N LEU A 113 -4.28 -2.06 14.84
CA LEU A 113 -3.83 -1.35 13.66
C LEU A 113 -4.88 -0.29 13.28
N PHE A 114 -4.42 0.94 13.08
CA PHE A 114 -5.27 2.03 12.59
C PHE A 114 -5.69 1.74 11.16
N THR A 115 -6.99 1.87 10.86
CA THR A 115 -7.53 1.64 9.51
C THR A 115 -7.78 2.95 8.76
N ASN A 116 -7.48 2.96 7.47
CA ASN A 116 -7.88 4.01 6.54
C ASN A 116 -8.14 3.40 5.16
N GLY A 117 -9.38 3.54 4.69
CA GLY A 117 -9.85 2.92 3.46
C GLY A 117 -9.76 1.39 3.55
N GLU A 118 -8.96 0.77 2.66
CA GLU A 118 -8.77 -0.69 2.65
C GLU A 118 -7.53 -1.17 3.38
N ARG A 119 -6.76 -0.24 3.97
CA ARG A 119 -5.46 -0.54 4.54
C ARG A 119 -5.42 -0.26 6.04
N ALA A 120 -4.67 -1.08 6.75
CA ALA A 120 -4.40 -0.92 8.17
C ALA A 120 -2.89 -0.85 8.42
N TRP A 121 -2.48 -0.04 9.40
CA TRP A 121 -1.07 0.19 9.75
C TRP A 121 -0.86 0.14 11.25
N ALA A 122 0.38 -0.14 11.67
CA ALA A 122 0.77 0.16 13.04
C ALA A 122 0.66 1.67 13.30
N ARG A 123 0.50 2.06 14.56
CA ARG A 123 0.30 3.47 14.93
C ARG A 123 1.58 4.31 14.87
N ASP A 124 2.73 3.67 14.98
CA ASP A 124 4.03 4.33 15.00
C ASP A 124 5.16 3.35 14.62
N ALA A 125 6.32 3.93 14.31
CA ALA A 125 7.52 3.21 13.88
C ALA A 125 8.10 2.27 14.96
N GLN A 126 7.84 2.53 16.25
CA GLN A 126 8.31 1.65 17.32
C GLN A 126 7.47 0.36 17.35
N THR A 127 6.16 0.50 17.19
CA THR A 127 5.21 -0.61 17.07
C THR A 127 5.48 -1.43 15.81
N ASP A 128 5.76 -0.79 14.68
CA ASP A 128 6.20 -1.45 13.44
C ASP A 128 7.40 -2.38 13.70
N LYS A 129 8.47 -1.84 14.30
CA LYS A 129 9.68 -2.60 14.63
C LYS A 129 9.37 -3.80 15.53
N THR A 130 8.58 -3.58 16.59
CA THR A 130 8.18 -4.65 17.51
C THR A 130 7.40 -5.74 16.79
N ILE A 131 6.45 -5.39 15.93
CA ILE A 131 5.68 -6.35 15.14
C ILE A 131 6.61 -7.12 14.20
N VAL A 132 7.44 -6.44 13.41
CA VAL A 132 8.32 -7.12 12.44
C VAL A 132 9.28 -8.07 13.14
N GLN A 133 9.83 -7.72 14.30
CA GLN A 133 10.65 -8.64 15.10
C GLN A 133 9.87 -9.88 15.56
N LEU A 134 8.61 -9.74 15.94
CA LEU A 134 7.76 -10.89 16.26
C LEU A 134 7.48 -11.74 15.01
N LEU A 135 7.25 -11.12 13.85
CA LEU A 135 7.02 -11.82 12.59
C LEU A 135 8.24 -12.67 12.16
N ILE A 136 9.46 -12.15 12.34
CA ILE A 136 10.71 -12.89 12.08
C ILE A 136 10.80 -14.19 12.88
N ASN A 137 10.25 -14.18 14.10
CA ASN A 137 10.38 -15.27 15.08
C ASN A 137 9.11 -16.11 15.24
N SER A 138 8.16 -16.02 14.29
CA SER A 138 6.85 -16.68 14.38
C SER A 138 6.52 -17.48 13.14
N ASN A 139 5.54 -18.39 13.25
CA ASN A 139 5.11 -19.25 12.14
C ASN A 139 3.90 -18.70 11.37
N ALA A 140 3.05 -17.91 12.03
CA ALA A 140 1.86 -17.32 11.44
C ALA A 140 1.52 -15.98 12.10
N ALA A 141 0.82 -15.13 11.35
CA ALA A 141 0.18 -13.92 11.85
C ALA A 141 -1.30 -13.95 11.50
N THR A 142 -2.16 -13.57 12.43
CA THR A 142 -3.61 -13.53 12.24
C THR A 142 -4.08 -12.09 12.24
N VAL A 143 -4.77 -11.67 11.18
CA VAL A 143 -5.40 -10.35 11.08
C VAL A 143 -6.91 -10.50 11.13
N ARG A 144 -7.54 -9.81 12.06
CA ARG A 144 -9.00 -9.70 12.14
C ARG A 144 -9.43 -8.30 11.71
N GLY A 145 -10.30 -8.22 10.71
CA GLY A 145 -10.85 -6.96 10.20
C GLY A 145 -12.38 -6.95 10.25
N ILE A 146 -12.96 -5.76 10.13
CA ILE A 146 -14.40 -5.56 9.94
C ILE A 146 -14.58 -4.71 8.70
N SER A 147 -15.32 -5.20 7.71
CA SER A 147 -15.66 -4.42 6.52
C SER A 147 -16.65 -3.29 6.86
N SER A 148 -16.70 -2.27 6.02
CA SER A 148 -17.70 -1.19 6.07
C SER A 148 -19.16 -1.67 6.08
N ARG A 149 -19.41 -2.93 5.69
CA ARG A 149 -20.72 -3.58 5.74
C ARG A 149 -20.94 -4.43 7.00
N GLY A 150 -20.05 -4.37 7.98
CA GLY A 150 -20.15 -5.09 9.25
C GLY A 150 -19.70 -6.55 9.22
N THR A 151 -19.29 -7.09 8.07
CA THR A 151 -18.75 -8.46 8.00
C THR A 151 -17.37 -8.53 8.63
N VAL A 152 -17.19 -9.44 9.58
CA VAL A 152 -15.90 -9.75 10.19
C VAL A 152 -15.14 -10.75 9.32
N THR A 153 -13.84 -10.52 9.11
CA THR A 153 -12.94 -11.51 8.50
C THR A 153 -11.76 -11.80 9.40
N THR A 154 -11.24 -13.01 9.29
CA THR A 154 -9.99 -13.45 9.93
C THR A 154 -9.07 -14.01 8.85
N ASP A 155 -7.93 -13.39 8.63
CA ASP A 155 -6.94 -13.77 7.63
C ASP A 155 -5.67 -14.27 8.32
N ILE A 156 -5.24 -15.49 8.01
CA ILE A 156 -4.07 -16.13 8.62
C ILE A 156 -2.94 -16.18 7.58
N PHE A 157 -1.88 -15.45 7.85
CA PHE A 157 -0.72 -15.32 6.99
C PHE A 157 0.39 -16.27 7.45
N PRO A 158 0.87 -17.19 6.58
CA PRO A 158 2.03 -18.00 6.88
C PRO A 158 3.30 -17.12 6.87
N LEU A 159 4.17 -17.32 7.86
CA LEU A 159 5.44 -16.59 7.99
C LEU A 159 6.63 -17.40 7.51
N SER A 160 6.39 -18.59 6.93
CA SER A 160 7.45 -19.34 6.26
C SER A 160 8.03 -18.53 5.10
N GLY A 161 9.34 -18.29 5.15
CA GLY A 161 10.06 -17.44 4.20
C GLY A 161 10.08 -15.94 4.54
N PHE A 162 9.39 -15.49 5.59
CA PHE A 162 9.38 -14.09 6.01
C PHE A 162 10.80 -13.57 6.24
N THR A 163 11.59 -14.26 7.06
CA THR A 163 12.94 -13.81 7.43
C THR A 163 13.87 -13.64 6.22
N ALA A 164 13.80 -14.56 5.25
CA ALA A 164 14.61 -14.47 4.03
C ALA A 164 14.15 -13.32 3.11
N ALA A 165 12.84 -13.13 2.95
CA ALA A 165 12.28 -12.01 2.18
C ALA A 165 12.59 -10.65 2.84
N HIS A 166 12.47 -10.58 4.17
CA HIS A 166 12.79 -9.38 4.95
C HIS A 166 14.26 -9.02 4.84
N LYS A 167 15.15 -10.02 4.90
CA LYS A 167 16.58 -9.82 4.64
C LYS A 167 16.81 -9.29 3.22
N SER A 168 16.15 -9.86 2.21
CA SER A 168 16.30 -9.43 0.81
C SER A 168 15.93 -7.95 0.58
N ILE A 169 14.81 -7.49 1.15
CA ILE A 169 14.42 -6.07 1.04
C ILE A 169 15.33 -5.17 1.88
N SER A 170 15.82 -5.65 3.03
CA SER A 170 16.70 -4.89 3.93
C SER A 170 18.08 -4.69 3.32
N ASP A 171 18.66 -5.73 2.71
CA ASP A 171 19.93 -5.65 1.98
C ASP A 171 19.81 -4.69 0.79
N THR A 172 18.71 -4.79 0.04
CA THR A 172 18.47 -3.95 -1.15
C THR A 172 18.31 -2.47 -0.78
N CYS A 173 17.56 -2.18 0.27
CA CYS A 173 17.33 -0.81 0.76
C CYS A 173 18.35 -0.35 1.80
N LYS A 174 19.44 -1.10 2.01
CA LYS A 174 20.55 -0.77 2.94
C LYS A 174 20.05 -0.38 4.34
N LYS A 175 19.06 -1.10 4.85
CA LYS A 175 18.64 -0.96 6.25
C LYS A 175 19.80 -1.44 7.12
N LEU A 176 20.38 -0.54 7.92
CA LEU A 176 21.46 -0.82 8.86
C LEU A 176 20.95 -1.53 10.12
#